data_AF-A0A2S8SR35-F1
#
_entry.id   AF-A0A2S8SR35-F1
#
_cell.length_a   1.000
_cell.length_b   1.000
_cell.length_c   1.000
_cell.angle_alpha   90.00
_cell.angle_beta   90.00
_cell.angle_gamma   90.00
#
_symmetry.space_group_name_H-M   'P 1'
#
loop_
_entity.id
_entity.type
_entity.pdbx_description
1 polymer ?
#
loop_
_entity_poly.entity_id
_entity_poly.type
_entity_poly.pdbx_seq_one_letter_code
_entity_poly.pdbx_strand_id
1 'polypeptide(L)'
;MKRILLIFALLLTASGWAPRAWACRFLRRDDFLSNYEMVKVADAIVLAHSRESHFPQEKIFPWLRFEITQVIKGDYAGKTLEDRVGTMDKKRYRGRSEPNDFSRARPGTYAGSCAAHDYRLDADYLLFLTRSRVAAGDPLEAGEKVGDVRWKIGVQMLSRDREEVDDESDSWTQAVMRYAEIARLNDYEKEKLALMDLRRKAEAGSDNARFPAPLVADIDRHFAAASRLKSYADLQAMYDEAPDEARRDTAIYAMAAARHPQAFDLIYKRFGGESIEYFGAVRDPRSLTVLAEQFHKIKALTKKHAYCQEGTKRIALLLAQLATPKDRPLMIRALRACDLRDLDIETLGVGLCKTLRPMGRRCCTKSSERNSKKSGASRSFWRCWAIRASLSGPGATLRDRIIFCRSMRWVIRRSMKPTAWPQKSSLQAMPDALAFSSMPTVTRMRVIIVITGDVCAKSRNCQNQRKQLETQNLRSERSHELLPKKPRISEKIVSS
;
A
#
# COMPACT_ATOMS: atom_id res chain seq x y z
N MET A 1 30.49 -43.58 -23.43
CA MET A 1 30.29 -43.52 -21.96
C MET A 1 31.00 -42.37 -21.25
N LYS A 2 32.33 -42.20 -21.33
CA LYS A 2 33.06 -41.16 -20.56
C LYS A 2 32.54 -39.71 -20.75
N ARG A 3 32.13 -39.32 -21.97
CA ARG A 3 31.57 -37.98 -22.23
C ARG A 3 30.18 -37.75 -21.61
N ILE A 4 29.34 -38.78 -21.53
CA ILE A 4 27.99 -38.67 -20.93
C ILE A 4 28.10 -38.54 -19.41
N LEU A 5 29.02 -39.28 -18.79
CA LEU A 5 29.34 -39.18 -17.36
C LEU A 5 29.88 -37.80 -16.97
N LEU A 6 30.73 -37.20 -17.81
CA LEU A 6 31.24 -35.84 -17.58
C LEU A 6 30.13 -34.78 -17.66
N ILE A 7 29.21 -34.90 -18.63
CA ILE A 7 28.07 -33.98 -18.76
C ILE A 7 27.11 -34.14 -17.57
N PHE A 8 26.84 -35.37 -17.12
CA PHE A 8 26.01 -35.61 -15.94
C PHE A 8 26.67 -35.09 -14.65
N ALA A 9 27.98 -35.24 -14.49
CA ALA A 9 28.73 -34.68 -13.37
C ALA A 9 28.70 -33.14 -13.40
N LEU A 10 28.90 -32.52 -14.56
CA LEU A 10 28.80 -31.06 -14.73
C LEU A 10 27.40 -30.54 -14.44
N LEU A 11 26.35 -31.23 -14.90
CA LEU A 11 24.95 -30.88 -14.62
C LEU A 11 24.60 -31.06 -13.14
N LEU A 12 25.08 -32.11 -12.47
CA LEU A 12 24.90 -32.31 -11.03
C LEU A 12 25.61 -31.23 -10.21
N THR A 13 26.84 -30.84 -10.60
CA THR A 13 27.54 -29.71 -9.97
C THR A 13 26.86 -28.37 -10.24
N ALA A 14 26.30 -28.16 -11.44
CA ALA A 14 25.57 -26.94 -11.77
C ALA A 14 24.21 -26.86 -11.05
N SER A 15 23.53 -27.99 -10.84
CA SER A 15 22.25 -28.04 -10.11
C SER A 15 22.41 -27.97 -8.60
N GLY A 16 23.52 -28.46 -8.04
CA GLY A 16 23.83 -28.35 -6.61
C GLY A 16 24.18 -26.91 -6.17
N TRP A 17 24.49 -26.04 -7.13
CA TRP A 17 24.91 -24.66 -6.92
C TRP A 17 23.87 -23.64 -7.35
N ALA A 18 22.65 -24.06 -7.71
CA ALA A 18 21.56 -23.12 -7.89
C ALA A 18 21.32 -22.40 -6.54
N PRO A 19 21.60 -21.09 -6.43
CA PRO A 19 21.53 -20.39 -5.16
C PRO A 19 20.09 -20.44 -4.65
N ARG A 20 19.91 -21.02 -3.45
CA ARG A 20 18.62 -21.40 -2.84
C ARG A 20 17.66 -20.23 -2.50
N ALA A 21 17.92 -19.02 -3.02
CA ALA A 21 17.11 -17.83 -2.83
C ALA A 21 16.81 -17.10 -4.15
N TRP A 22 16.55 -17.83 -5.24
CA TRP A 22 16.28 -17.22 -6.56
C TRP A 22 15.12 -16.22 -6.54
N ALA A 23 14.12 -16.44 -5.66
CA ALA A 23 13.01 -15.51 -5.45
C ALA A 23 13.47 -14.12 -4.96
N CYS A 24 14.54 -14.06 -4.17
CA CYS A 24 15.10 -12.81 -3.65
C CYS A 24 16.02 -12.11 -4.65
N ARG A 25 16.42 -12.78 -5.74
CA ARG A 25 17.30 -12.21 -6.78
C ARG A 25 16.61 -11.10 -7.57
N PHE A 26 15.28 -11.09 -7.62
CA PHE A 26 14.50 -10.06 -8.32
C PHE A 26 14.31 -8.78 -7.50
N LEU A 27 14.69 -8.80 -6.23
CA LEU A 27 14.75 -7.58 -5.42
C LEU A 27 15.88 -6.72 -5.96
N ARG A 28 15.56 -5.46 -6.25
CA ARG A 28 16.58 -4.52 -6.70
C ARG A 28 17.55 -4.26 -5.55
N ARG A 29 18.85 -4.20 -5.87
CA ARG A 29 19.93 -4.10 -4.88
C ARG A 29 20.00 -2.74 -4.16
N ASP A 30 19.41 -1.73 -4.76
CA ASP A 30 19.30 -0.34 -4.28
C ASP A 30 18.46 -0.19 -3.00
N ASP A 31 17.63 -1.18 -2.66
CA ASP A 31 16.84 -1.13 -1.43
C ASP A 31 17.56 -1.68 -0.20
N PHE A 32 18.67 -2.44 -0.32
CA PHE A 32 19.33 -3.07 0.83
C PHE A 32 19.86 -2.04 1.82
N LEU A 33 19.31 -2.07 3.03
CA LEU A 33 19.78 -1.31 4.17
C LEU A 33 21.03 -1.98 4.73
N SER A 34 22.02 -1.17 5.06
CA SER A 34 23.12 -1.61 5.93
C SER A 34 22.59 -1.99 7.33
N ASN A 35 23.40 -2.72 8.10
CA ASN A 35 23.10 -3.09 9.48
C ASN A 35 22.71 -1.88 10.36
N TYR A 36 23.48 -0.78 10.29
CA TYR A 36 23.13 0.47 10.97
C TYR A 36 21.77 1.03 10.52
N GLU A 37 21.49 1.02 9.22
CA GLU A 37 20.24 1.56 8.67
C GLU A 37 19.03 0.72 9.04
N MET A 38 19.18 -0.60 9.14
CA MET A 38 18.15 -1.48 9.69
C MET A 38 17.82 -1.09 11.13
N VAL A 39 18.86 -0.87 11.95
CA VAL A 39 18.69 -0.41 13.34
C VAL A 39 17.98 0.94 13.35
N LYS A 40 18.35 1.86 12.46
CA LYS A 40 17.75 3.19 12.35
C LYS A 40 16.26 3.15 12.01
N VAL A 41 15.83 2.33 11.05
CA VAL A 41 14.42 2.32 10.61
C VAL A 41 13.52 1.37 11.39
N ALA A 42 14.07 0.45 12.20
CA ALA A 42 13.26 -0.38 13.09
C ALA A 42 12.50 0.49 14.10
N ASP A 43 11.20 0.25 14.28
CA ASP A 43 10.40 0.99 15.25
C ASP A 43 10.72 0.54 16.69
N ALA A 44 11.05 -0.73 16.88
CA ALA A 44 11.60 -1.28 18.12
C ALA A 44 12.61 -2.38 17.85
N ILE A 45 13.50 -2.65 18.80
CA ILE A 45 14.44 -3.77 18.78
C ILE A 45 14.41 -4.40 20.17
N VAL A 46 14.23 -5.71 20.22
CA VAL A 46 14.09 -6.47 21.45
C VAL A 46 15.05 -7.64 21.49
N LEU A 47 15.56 -7.95 22.67
CA LEU A 47 16.13 -9.25 22.98
C LEU A 47 14.99 -10.12 23.51
N ALA A 48 14.90 -11.35 23.00
CA ALA A 48 13.78 -12.23 23.32
C ALA A 48 14.19 -13.69 23.34
N HIS A 49 13.67 -14.43 24.30
CA HIS A 49 13.92 -15.85 24.48
C HIS A 49 12.77 -16.67 23.86
N SER A 50 13.07 -17.62 22.98
CA SER A 50 12.05 -18.47 22.38
C SER A 50 11.56 -19.53 23.38
N ARG A 51 10.25 -19.56 23.69
CA ARG A 51 9.69 -20.45 24.73
C ARG A 51 8.83 -21.58 24.19
N GLU A 52 7.84 -21.23 23.39
CA GLU A 52 6.75 -22.16 23.06
C GLU A 52 6.49 -22.15 21.56
N SER A 53 6.49 -23.33 20.94
CA SER A 53 5.95 -23.50 19.59
C SER A 53 4.54 -24.05 19.66
N HIS A 54 3.62 -23.47 18.91
CA HIS A 54 2.27 -23.99 18.79
C HIS A 54 1.98 -24.39 17.35
N PHE A 55 1.44 -25.59 17.22
CA PHE A 55 0.94 -26.17 15.96
C PHE A 55 -0.58 -26.21 16.06
N PRO A 56 -1.26 -25.07 15.81
CA PRO A 56 -2.71 -25.08 15.83
C PRO A 56 -3.20 -25.99 14.69
N GLN A 57 -4.11 -26.90 15.00
CA GLN A 57 -4.68 -27.82 14.01
C GLN A 57 -5.32 -27.07 12.82
N GLU A 58 -5.69 -25.80 13.01
CA GLU A 58 -6.40 -24.98 12.03
C GLU A 58 -5.52 -23.93 11.30
N LYS A 59 -4.28 -23.63 11.74
CA LYS A 59 -3.43 -22.69 10.98
C LYS A 59 -2.47 -23.44 10.06
N ILE A 60 -2.28 -22.86 8.88
CA ILE A 60 -1.39 -23.38 7.82
C ILE A 60 0.08 -23.38 8.27
N PHE A 61 0.46 -22.51 9.21
CA PHE A 61 1.83 -22.36 9.66
C PHE A 61 1.94 -22.44 11.19
N PRO A 62 2.97 -23.14 11.72
CA PRO A 62 3.30 -23.05 13.12
C PRO A 62 3.64 -21.61 13.51
N TRP A 63 3.50 -21.32 14.80
CA TRP A 63 3.96 -20.06 15.38
C TRP A 63 4.84 -20.34 16.59
N LEU A 64 5.76 -19.41 16.83
CA LEU A 64 6.68 -19.42 17.94
C LEU A 64 6.41 -18.19 18.79
N ARG A 65 6.30 -18.40 20.10
CA ARG A 65 6.19 -17.36 21.10
C ARG A 65 7.56 -17.07 21.70
N PHE A 66 7.90 -15.80 21.70
CA PHE A 66 9.08 -15.25 22.35
C PHE A 66 8.67 -14.55 23.64
N GLU A 67 9.44 -14.74 24.70
CA GLU A 67 9.40 -13.95 25.92
C GLU A 67 10.40 -12.80 25.79
N ILE A 68 9.96 -11.57 26.05
CA ILE A 68 10.76 -10.38 25.83
C ILE A 68 11.57 -10.11 27.08
N THR A 69 12.89 -10.22 26.95
CA THR A 69 13.83 -10.06 28.08
C THR A 69 14.33 -8.62 28.19
N GLN A 70 14.53 -7.95 27.05
CA GLN A 70 15.01 -6.57 27.01
C GLN A 70 14.46 -5.82 25.80
N VAL A 71 14.21 -4.52 25.97
CA VAL A 71 13.90 -3.59 24.87
C VAL A 71 15.10 -2.67 24.66
N ILE A 72 15.83 -2.86 23.56
CA ILE A 72 17.04 -2.09 23.22
C ILE A 72 16.67 -0.74 22.58
N LYS A 73 15.62 -0.74 21.76
CA LYS A 73 15.11 0.44 21.05
C LYS A 73 13.58 0.42 21.00
N GLY A 74 12.96 1.60 21.03
CA GLY A 74 11.53 1.78 20.76
C GLY A 74 10.67 1.75 22.02
N ASP A 75 9.35 1.75 21.82
CA ASP A 75 8.32 1.79 22.87
C ASP A 75 7.54 0.48 22.98
N TYR A 76 8.13 -0.63 22.55
CA TYR A 76 7.49 -1.94 22.63
C TYR A 76 7.27 -2.34 24.11
N ALA A 77 6.01 -2.39 24.53
CA ALA A 77 5.62 -2.65 25.93
C ALA A 77 5.07 -4.07 26.17
N GLY A 78 5.05 -4.91 25.14
CA GLY A 78 4.60 -6.30 25.27
C GLY A 78 5.58 -7.15 26.07
N LYS A 79 5.08 -8.16 26.79
CA LYS A 79 5.93 -9.17 27.45
C LYS A 79 6.26 -10.35 26.55
N THR A 80 5.46 -10.55 25.51
CA THR A 80 5.60 -11.67 24.59
C THR A 80 5.32 -11.22 23.17
N LEU A 81 6.00 -11.85 22.22
CA LEU A 81 5.84 -11.62 20.79
C LEU A 81 5.63 -12.96 20.10
N GLU A 82 4.76 -12.99 19.09
CA GLU A 82 4.52 -14.19 18.30
C GLU A 82 4.99 -13.96 16.86
N ASP A 83 5.67 -14.94 16.28
CA ASP A 83 6.02 -14.94 14.86
C ASP A 83 5.58 -16.23 14.19
N ARG A 84 5.28 -16.11 12.89
CA ARG A 84 5.01 -17.28 12.05
C ARG A 84 6.33 -17.91 11.68
N VAL A 85 6.43 -19.20 11.91
CA VAL A 85 7.64 -19.96 11.59
C VAL A 85 7.38 -20.84 10.38
N GLY A 86 8.33 -20.84 9.44
CA GLY A 86 8.22 -21.66 8.24
C GLY A 86 8.33 -23.15 8.58
N THR A 87 9.08 -23.45 9.65
CA THR A 87 9.28 -24.81 10.17
C THR A 87 9.98 -24.77 11.53
N MET A 88 9.57 -25.64 12.45
CA MET A 88 10.30 -25.91 13.71
C MET A 88 11.08 -27.22 13.65
N ASP A 89 11.21 -27.83 12.46
CA ASP A 89 11.97 -29.07 12.31
C ASP A 89 13.45 -28.78 12.59
N LYS A 90 14.03 -29.41 13.61
CA LYS A 90 15.47 -29.32 13.93
C LYS A 90 16.35 -29.62 12.72
N LYS A 91 15.88 -30.45 11.78
CA LYS A 91 16.60 -30.77 10.54
C LYS A 91 16.64 -29.61 9.53
N ARG A 92 15.78 -28.60 9.72
CA ARG A 92 15.67 -27.44 8.84
C ARG A 92 16.30 -26.17 9.44
N TYR A 93 16.61 -26.16 10.74
CA TYR A 93 17.46 -25.15 11.35
C TYR A 93 18.82 -25.10 10.65
N ARG A 94 19.20 -23.93 10.13
CA ARG A 94 20.41 -23.73 9.32
C ARG A 94 21.58 -23.13 10.09
N GLY A 95 21.42 -22.87 11.39
CA GLY A 95 22.43 -22.22 12.22
C GLY A 95 22.20 -20.72 12.39
N ARG A 96 22.88 -20.18 13.40
CA ARG A 96 23.11 -18.75 13.60
C ARG A 96 24.18 -18.23 12.64
N SER A 97 24.31 -16.91 12.52
CA SER A 97 25.46 -16.31 11.84
C SER A 97 26.74 -16.55 12.63
N GLU A 98 27.88 -16.49 11.95
CA GLU A 98 29.18 -16.43 12.63
C GLU A 98 29.21 -15.17 13.53
N PRO A 99 29.49 -15.30 14.85
CA PRO A 99 29.39 -14.19 15.79
C PRO A 99 30.21 -12.97 15.36
N ASN A 100 31.42 -13.19 14.86
CA ASN A 100 32.34 -12.11 14.45
C ASN A 100 32.25 -11.76 12.96
N ASP A 101 31.17 -12.10 12.28
CA ASP A 101 30.95 -11.70 10.89
C ASP A 101 29.62 -10.98 10.72
N PHE A 102 29.65 -9.66 10.61
CA PHE A 102 28.47 -8.84 10.35
C PHE A 102 28.12 -8.77 8.85
N SER A 103 28.88 -9.47 7.99
CA SER A 103 28.79 -9.31 6.55
C SER A 103 27.57 -9.97 5.91
N ARG A 104 26.96 -10.93 6.60
CA ARG A 104 25.90 -11.79 6.07
C ARG A 104 24.77 -11.94 7.08
N ALA A 105 23.57 -12.15 6.56
CA ALA A 105 22.47 -12.64 7.35
C ALA A 105 22.68 -14.12 7.71
N ARG A 106 21.98 -14.59 8.74
CA ARG A 106 22.04 -16.01 9.11
C ARG A 106 21.63 -16.93 7.95
N PRO A 107 22.21 -18.16 7.87
CA PRO A 107 21.99 -19.06 6.74
C PRO A 107 20.52 -19.33 6.40
N GLY A 108 19.64 -19.36 7.40
CA GLY A 108 18.20 -19.54 7.25
C GLY A 108 17.51 -18.52 6.33
N THR A 109 18.05 -17.30 6.27
CA THR A 109 17.53 -16.22 5.42
C THR A 109 17.60 -16.55 3.92
N TYR A 110 18.55 -17.40 3.53
CA TYR A 110 18.74 -17.84 2.13
C TYR A 110 18.00 -19.15 1.78
N ALA A 111 17.18 -19.67 2.69
CA ALA A 111 16.47 -20.94 2.51
C ALA A 111 15.11 -20.80 1.79
N GLY A 112 14.66 -19.58 1.45
CA GLY A 112 13.50 -19.39 0.58
C GLY A 112 12.83 -18.01 0.69
N SER A 113 12.27 -17.67 1.84
CA SER A 113 11.40 -16.50 2.06
C SER A 113 12.15 -15.17 2.22
N CYS A 114 13.46 -15.15 1.97
CA CYS A 114 14.33 -14.00 2.19
C CYS A 114 14.38 -13.51 3.65
N ALA A 115 13.91 -14.32 4.61
CA ALA A 115 13.94 -14.06 6.04
C ALA A 115 14.13 -15.39 6.77
N ALA A 116 14.90 -15.40 7.85
CA ALA A 116 15.14 -16.61 8.63
C ALA A 116 13.94 -16.92 9.52
N HIS A 117 13.14 -17.93 9.16
CA HIS A 117 12.04 -18.43 10.00
C HIS A 117 12.32 -19.80 10.61
N ASP A 118 13.57 -20.23 10.57
CA ASP A 118 14.08 -21.46 11.14
C ASP A 118 14.60 -21.18 12.55
N TYR A 119 13.68 -21.03 13.50
CA TYR A 119 14.03 -20.77 14.89
C TYR A 119 14.28 -22.09 15.66
N ARG A 120 15.23 -22.06 16.58
CA ARG A 120 15.47 -23.05 17.64
C ARG A 120 14.73 -22.61 18.91
N LEU A 121 14.07 -23.55 19.59
CA LEU A 121 13.48 -23.35 20.93
C LEU A 121 14.59 -23.19 21.99
N ASP A 122 14.26 -22.52 23.09
CA ASP A 122 15.16 -22.25 24.21
C ASP A 122 16.46 -21.55 23.81
N ALA A 123 16.36 -20.60 22.85
CA ALA A 123 17.47 -19.76 22.41
C ALA A 123 17.06 -18.27 22.47
N ASP A 124 18.06 -17.40 22.58
CA ASP A 124 17.89 -15.95 22.60
C ASP A 124 18.03 -15.36 21.19
N TYR A 125 17.20 -14.36 20.91
CA TYR A 125 17.12 -13.71 19.62
C TYR A 125 17.08 -12.22 19.74
N LEU A 126 17.82 -11.56 18.85
CA LEU A 126 17.72 -10.15 18.58
C LEU A 126 16.71 -9.93 17.45
N LEU A 127 15.57 -9.35 17.79
CA LEU A 127 14.42 -9.20 16.90
C LEU A 127 14.16 -7.72 16.60
N PHE A 128 14.15 -7.37 15.31
CA PHE A 128 13.84 -6.02 14.87
C PHE A 128 12.37 -5.94 14.51
N LEU A 129 11.67 -4.97 15.06
CA LEU A 129 10.22 -4.85 14.95
C LEU A 129 9.83 -3.64 14.12
N THR A 130 8.81 -3.81 13.29
CA THR A 130 8.13 -2.72 12.59
C THR A 130 6.72 -2.55 13.12
N ARG A 131 6.28 -1.30 13.18
CA ARG A 131 4.99 -0.86 13.66
C ARG A 131 4.09 -0.59 12.47
N SER A 132 3.02 -1.37 12.34
CA SER A 132 1.98 -1.14 11.35
C SER A 132 0.66 -0.81 12.05
N ARG A 133 -0.22 -0.08 11.36
CA ARG A 133 -1.62 0.02 11.79
C ARG A 133 -2.43 -1.01 11.04
N VAL A 134 -3.29 -1.73 11.75
CA VAL A 134 -4.22 -2.69 11.15
C VAL A 134 -5.12 -1.96 10.15
N ALA A 135 -4.96 -2.25 8.87
CA ALA A 135 -5.72 -1.61 7.81
C ALA A 135 -7.12 -2.25 7.66
N ALA A 136 -8.05 -1.50 7.07
CA ALA A 136 -9.34 -2.06 6.70
C ALA A 136 -9.14 -3.14 5.61
N GLY A 137 -9.42 -4.40 5.95
CA GLY A 137 -9.21 -5.56 5.06
C GLY A 137 -8.03 -6.45 5.45
N ASP A 138 -7.19 -6.03 6.41
CA ASP A 138 -6.23 -6.93 7.01
C ASP A 138 -6.97 -8.01 7.82
N PRO A 139 -6.51 -9.28 7.80
CA PRO A 139 -6.98 -10.28 8.74
C PRO A 139 -6.78 -9.75 10.17
N LEU A 140 -7.87 -9.69 10.94
CA LEU A 140 -7.84 -9.33 12.35
C LEU A 140 -7.48 -10.56 13.17
N GLU A 141 -6.52 -10.41 14.07
CA GLU A 141 -6.31 -11.39 15.13
C GLU A 141 -7.32 -11.17 16.25
N ALA A 142 -7.51 -12.18 17.11
CA ALA A 142 -8.55 -12.13 18.13
C ALA A 142 -8.35 -10.91 19.06
N GLY A 143 -9.31 -10.00 19.06
CA GLY A 143 -9.29 -8.78 19.88
C GLY A 143 -8.71 -7.54 19.20
N GLU A 144 -8.07 -7.65 18.05
CA GLU A 144 -7.59 -6.49 17.29
C GLU A 144 -8.73 -5.75 16.59
N LYS A 145 -8.58 -4.42 16.47
CA LYS A 145 -9.46 -3.53 15.72
C LYS A 145 -8.70 -2.79 14.63
N VAL A 146 -9.41 -2.39 13.58
CA VAL A 146 -8.85 -1.52 12.54
C VAL A 146 -8.32 -0.24 13.17
N GLY A 147 -7.06 0.09 12.87
CA GLY A 147 -6.34 1.22 13.42
C GLY A 147 -5.44 0.91 14.62
N ASP A 148 -5.59 -0.28 15.23
CA ASP A 148 -4.70 -0.75 16.30
C ASP A 148 -3.28 -0.91 15.77
N VAL A 149 -2.31 -0.83 16.69
CA VAL A 149 -0.90 -1.05 16.39
C VAL A 149 -0.63 -2.55 16.35
N ARG A 150 -0.11 -3.02 15.22
CA ARG A 150 0.41 -4.38 15.06
C ARG A 150 1.92 -4.32 14.88
N TRP A 151 2.62 -5.00 15.78
CA TRP A 151 4.05 -5.24 15.68
C TRP A 151 4.31 -6.45 14.79
N LYS A 152 5.30 -6.33 13.90
CA LYS A 152 5.75 -7.43 13.04
C LYS A 152 7.25 -7.56 13.17
N ILE A 153 7.73 -8.80 13.21
CA ILE A 153 9.16 -9.06 13.11
C ILE A 153 9.60 -8.77 11.68
N GLY A 154 10.71 -8.08 11.58
CA GLY A 154 11.45 -7.87 10.36
C GLY A 154 11.33 -6.47 9.81
N VAL A 155 12.44 -6.04 9.23
CA VAL A 155 12.62 -4.72 8.62
C VAL A 155 12.86 -4.88 7.13
N GLN A 156 13.60 -5.91 6.76
CA GLN A 156 14.00 -6.11 5.38
C GLN A 156 14.34 -7.57 5.06
N MET A 157 14.15 -7.93 3.80
CA MET A 157 14.64 -9.15 3.20
C MET A 157 16.19 -9.24 3.21
N LEU A 158 16.72 -10.45 3.33
CA LEU A 158 18.16 -10.74 3.35
C LEU A 158 18.94 -10.02 4.46
N SER A 159 18.30 -9.78 5.60
CA SER A 159 18.84 -8.98 6.69
C SER A 159 19.03 -9.78 7.99
N ARG A 160 19.78 -9.22 8.95
CA ARG A 160 20.02 -9.79 10.30
C ARG A 160 18.94 -9.39 11.33
N ASP A 161 17.69 -9.30 10.90
CA ASP A 161 16.57 -8.82 11.73
C ASP A 161 15.97 -9.88 12.68
N ARG A 162 16.49 -11.12 12.61
CA ARG A 162 16.06 -12.32 13.36
C ARG A 162 17.27 -13.16 13.79
N GLU A 163 18.24 -12.50 14.40
CA GLU A 163 19.54 -13.12 14.70
C GLU A 163 19.47 -13.89 16.02
N GLU A 164 19.97 -15.12 16.02
CA GLU A 164 20.18 -15.88 17.26
C GLU A 164 21.47 -15.39 17.90
N VAL A 165 21.42 -15.04 19.18
CA VAL A 165 22.53 -14.45 19.94
C VAL A 165 22.75 -15.25 21.21
N ASP A 166 23.97 -15.19 21.77
CA ASP A 166 24.24 -15.86 23.05
C ASP A 166 23.57 -15.12 24.22
N ASP A 167 23.74 -13.79 24.31
CA ASP A 167 23.14 -12.93 25.32
C ASP A 167 23.36 -11.43 24.97
N GLU A 168 23.25 -10.55 25.97
CA GLU A 168 23.52 -9.11 25.85
C GLU A 168 24.99 -8.79 25.52
N SER A 169 25.93 -9.68 25.86
CA SER A 169 27.36 -9.52 25.60
C SER A 169 27.79 -9.99 24.20
N ASP A 170 26.90 -10.64 23.45
CA ASP A 170 27.15 -11.02 22.05
C ASP A 170 27.58 -9.80 21.23
N SER A 171 28.61 -9.99 20.40
CA SER A 171 29.18 -8.91 19.57
C SER A 171 28.14 -8.21 18.69
N TRP A 172 27.17 -8.95 18.14
CA TRP A 172 26.12 -8.36 17.33
C TRP A 172 25.12 -7.57 18.20
N THR A 173 24.77 -8.07 19.39
CA THR A 173 23.94 -7.35 20.35
C THR A 173 24.60 -6.02 20.75
N GLN A 174 25.90 -6.05 21.07
CA GLN A 174 26.67 -4.84 21.41
C GLN A 174 26.72 -3.84 20.26
N ALA A 175 26.95 -4.31 19.02
CA ALA A 175 26.90 -3.46 17.83
C ALA A 175 25.54 -2.77 17.66
N VAL A 176 24.44 -3.53 17.82
CA VAL A 176 23.07 -3.00 17.71
C VAL A 176 22.74 -1.99 18.80
N MET A 177 23.19 -2.21 20.05
CA MET A 177 23.04 -1.22 21.12
C MET A 177 23.73 0.11 20.75
N ARG A 178 24.96 0.07 20.22
CA ARG A 178 25.69 1.28 19.78
C ARG A 178 25.01 1.95 18.60
N TYR A 179 24.56 1.19 17.61
CA TYR A 179 23.80 1.73 16.49
C TYR A 179 22.47 2.36 16.95
N ALA A 180 21.79 1.77 17.93
CA ALA A 180 20.55 2.32 18.48
C ALA A 180 20.80 3.63 19.24
N GLU A 181 21.89 3.73 20.00
CA GLU A 181 22.34 5.00 20.62
C GLU A 181 22.58 6.07 19.56
N ILE A 182 23.32 5.76 18.50
CA ILE A 182 23.63 6.70 17.42
C ILE A 182 22.35 7.11 16.67
N ALA A 183 21.46 6.17 16.33
CA ALA A 183 20.22 6.46 15.63
C ALA A 183 19.25 7.37 16.40
N ARG A 184 19.40 7.49 17.74
CA ARG A 184 18.60 8.44 18.54
C ARG A 184 18.99 9.91 18.30
N LEU A 185 20.16 10.17 17.71
CA LEU A 185 20.58 11.53 17.34
C LEU A 185 19.65 12.15 16.30
N ASN A 186 19.03 11.32 15.44
CA ASN A 186 18.02 11.70 14.45
C ASN A 186 18.45 12.90 13.57
N ASP A 187 19.74 12.94 13.25
CA ASP A 187 20.39 13.99 12.49
C ASP A 187 21.53 13.31 11.72
N TYR A 188 21.43 13.34 10.39
CA TYR A 188 22.32 12.55 9.52
C TYR A 188 23.80 12.89 9.71
N GLU A 189 24.14 14.17 9.87
CA GLU A 189 25.54 14.59 10.01
C GLU A 189 26.09 14.21 11.38
N LYS A 190 25.28 14.33 12.44
CA LYS A 190 25.67 13.88 13.79
C LYS A 190 25.84 12.37 13.85
N GLU A 191 24.93 11.63 13.22
CA GLU A 191 25.01 10.18 13.10
C GLU A 191 26.27 9.74 12.36
N LYS A 192 26.57 10.37 11.22
CA LYS A 192 27.79 10.12 10.43
C LYS A 192 29.07 10.31 11.25
N LEU A 193 29.17 11.41 11.99
CA LEU A 193 30.31 11.67 12.88
C LEU A 193 30.41 10.64 14.02
N ALA A 194 29.28 10.26 14.63
CA ALA A 194 29.25 9.27 15.69
C ALA A 194 29.60 7.86 15.20
N LEU A 195 29.20 7.48 13.98
CA LEU A 195 29.61 6.23 13.34
C LEU A 195 31.13 6.20 13.06
N MET A 196 31.71 7.31 12.60
CA MET A 196 33.15 7.42 12.41
C MET A 196 33.93 7.29 13.73
N ASP A 197 33.41 7.87 14.81
CA ASP A 197 33.99 7.70 16.15
C ASP A 197 33.89 6.25 16.64
N LEU A 198 32.73 5.60 16.44
CA LEU A 198 32.53 4.18 16.77
C LEU A 198 33.51 3.28 15.99
N ARG A 199 33.68 3.53 14.69
CA ARG A 199 34.65 2.83 13.84
C ARG A 199 36.06 2.94 14.41
N ARG A 200 36.51 4.15 14.74
CA ARG A 200 37.84 4.40 15.32
C ARG A 200 38.04 3.68 16.66
N LYS A 201 37.01 3.64 17.51
CA LYS A 201 37.04 2.92 18.79
C LYS A 201 37.16 1.40 18.59
N ALA A 202 36.41 0.84 17.64
CA ALA A 202 36.50 -0.57 17.30
C ALA A 202 37.88 -0.93 16.70
N GLU A 203 38.43 -0.06 15.85
CA GLU A 203 39.77 -0.23 15.26
C GLU A 203 40.89 -0.20 16.32
N ALA A 204 40.75 0.62 17.37
CA ALA A 204 41.72 0.68 18.46
C ALA A 204 41.74 -0.59 19.34
N GLY A 205 40.67 -1.38 19.35
CA GLY A 205 40.58 -2.67 20.04
C GLY A 205 40.71 -2.64 21.56
N SER A 206 40.64 -1.47 22.21
CA SER A 206 40.89 -1.32 23.66
C SER A 206 39.77 -1.87 24.55
N ASP A 207 38.57 -2.05 24.00
CA ASP A 207 37.40 -2.61 24.69
C ASP A 207 36.58 -3.43 23.68
N ASN A 208 37.11 -4.60 23.28
CA ASN A 208 36.50 -5.46 22.27
C ASN A 208 35.11 -5.99 22.67
N ALA A 209 34.82 -6.08 23.97
CA ALA A 209 33.50 -6.47 24.44
C ALA A 209 32.46 -5.40 24.07
N ARG A 210 32.80 -4.12 24.25
CA ARG A 210 31.91 -3.00 23.95
C ARG A 210 31.96 -2.53 22.49
N PHE A 211 33.11 -2.67 21.84
CA PHE A 211 33.39 -2.25 20.48
C PHE A 211 33.98 -3.41 19.66
N PRO A 212 33.15 -4.38 19.26
CA PRO A 212 33.62 -5.55 18.52
C PRO A 212 34.33 -5.17 17.22
N ALA A 213 35.48 -5.80 16.94
CA ALA A 213 36.28 -5.56 15.73
C ALA A 213 35.48 -5.59 14.40
N PRO A 214 34.46 -6.46 14.20
CA PRO A 214 33.67 -6.48 12.97
C PRO A 214 32.91 -5.18 12.66
N LEU A 215 32.74 -4.28 13.63
CA LEU A 215 32.16 -2.94 13.41
C LEU A 215 32.92 -2.14 12.36
N VAL A 216 34.25 -2.28 12.27
CA VAL A 216 35.05 -1.49 11.31
C VAL A 216 34.59 -1.77 9.88
N ALA A 217 34.57 -3.05 9.49
CA ALA A 217 34.18 -3.46 8.14
C ALA A 217 32.69 -3.23 7.86
N ASP A 218 31.84 -3.31 8.88
CA ASP A 218 30.40 -3.05 8.75
C ASP A 218 30.11 -1.55 8.51
N ILE A 219 30.77 -0.67 9.28
CA ILE A 219 30.66 0.78 9.13
C ILE A 219 31.24 1.23 7.78
N ASP A 220 32.39 0.69 7.37
CA ASP A 220 32.98 0.98 6.05
C ASP A 220 32.02 0.60 4.92
N ARG A 221 31.34 -0.53 5.04
CA ARG A 221 30.30 -0.94 4.09
C ARG A 221 29.08 -0.03 4.11
N HIS A 222 28.65 0.43 5.29
CA HIS A 222 27.57 1.41 5.40
C HIS A 222 27.88 2.67 4.61
N PHE A 223 29.12 3.19 4.71
CA PHE A 223 29.52 4.39 3.98
C PHE A 223 29.77 4.14 2.50
N ALA A 224 30.16 2.94 2.09
CA ALA A 224 30.32 2.59 0.68
C ALA A 224 28.99 2.28 -0.05
N ALA A 225 27.92 1.94 0.68
CA ALA A 225 26.64 1.56 0.10
C ALA A 225 25.69 2.75 -0.08
N ALA A 226 25.21 2.96 -1.31
CA ALA A 226 24.16 3.94 -1.58
C ALA A 226 22.84 3.46 -0.97
N SER A 227 22.15 4.35 -0.25
CA SER A 227 20.86 4.05 0.36
C SER A 227 19.97 5.28 0.39
N ARG A 228 18.65 5.07 0.45
CA ARG A 228 17.67 6.16 0.54
C ARG A 228 17.75 7.00 1.83
N LEU A 229 18.53 6.57 2.81
CA LEU A 229 18.65 7.23 4.11
C LEU A 229 19.84 8.20 4.17
N LYS A 230 20.65 8.25 3.12
CA LYS A 230 21.79 9.17 2.99
C LYS A 230 21.37 10.55 2.48
N SER A 231 22.17 11.55 2.80
CA SER A 231 21.98 12.91 2.29
C SER A 231 22.13 12.94 0.77
N TYR A 232 21.54 13.95 0.12
CA TYR A 232 21.75 14.14 -1.32
C TYR A 232 23.23 14.33 -1.66
N ALA A 233 23.98 15.06 -0.83
CA ALA A 233 25.40 15.32 -1.06
C ALA A 233 26.24 14.03 -1.06
N ASP A 234 26.02 13.14 -0.09
CA ASP A 234 26.74 11.87 -0.03
C ASP A 234 26.36 10.95 -1.20
N LEU A 235 25.07 10.89 -1.58
CA LEU A 235 24.64 10.14 -2.75
C LEU A 235 25.19 10.71 -4.06
N GLN A 236 25.33 12.03 -4.15
CA GLN A 236 25.92 12.70 -5.31
C GLN A 236 27.41 12.37 -5.43
N ALA A 237 28.16 12.43 -4.32
CA ALA A 237 29.56 12.02 -4.30
C ALA A 237 29.72 10.55 -4.74
N MET A 238 28.87 9.64 -4.24
CA MET A 238 28.86 8.24 -4.68
C MET A 238 28.57 8.08 -6.19
N TYR A 239 27.70 8.91 -6.75
CA TYR A 239 27.42 8.92 -8.19
C TYR A 239 28.63 9.40 -9.00
N ASP A 240 29.26 10.49 -8.58
CA ASP A 240 30.39 11.10 -9.28
C ASP A 240 31.64 10.21 -9.23
N GLU A 241 31.89 9.55 -8.09
CA GLU A 241 33.03 8.67 -7.84
C GLU A 241 32.80 7.22 -8.31
N ALA A 242 31.57 6.86 -8.70
CA ALA A 242 31.26 5.49 -9.09
C ALA A 242 32.07 5.04 -10.34
N PRO A 243 32.80 3.91 -10.25
CA PRO A 243 33.68 3.44 -11.32
C PRO A 243 32.94 2.86 -12.54
N ASP A 244 31.65 2.53 -12.38
CA ASP A 244 30.83 1.90 -13.41
C ASP A 244 29.38 2.40 -13.38
N GLU A 245 28.67 2.18 -14.49
CA GLU A 245 27.28 2.62 -14.66
C GLU A 245 26.32 1.94 -13.67
N ALA A 246 26.59 0.69 -13.26
CA ALA A 246 25.72 -0.03 -12.33
C ALA A 246 25.75 0.58 -10.92
N ARG A 247 26.92 1.04 -10.46
CA ARG A 247 27.06 1.78 -9.20
C ARG A 247 26.45 3.18 -9.29
N ARG A 248 26.61 3.86 -10.42
CA ARG A 248 25.92 5.14 -10.69
C ARG A 248 24.40 4.98 -10.62
N ASP A 249 23.86 3.94 -11.24
CA ASP A 249 22.44 3.63 -11.18
C ASP A 249 21.97 3.39 -9.75
N THR A 250 22.74 2.65 -8.95
CA THR A 250 22.43 2.40 -7.55
C THR A 250 22.32 3.72 -6.77
N ALA A 251 23.23 4.68 -7.00
CA ALA A 251 23.14 6.01 -6.40
C ALA A 251 21.92 6.82 -6.87
N ILE A 252 21.62 6.83 -8.18
CA ILE A 252 20.42 7.51 -8.72
C ILE A 252 19.14 6.90 -8.13
N TYR A 253 19.06 5.57 -8.05
CA TYR A 253 17.92 4.89 -7.44
C TYR A 253 17.77 5.24 -5.96
N ALA A 254 18.87 5.28 -5.21
CA ALA A 254 18.86 5.72 -3.82
C ALA A 254 18.36 7.18 -3.68
N MET A 255 18.79 8.09 -4.56
CA MET A 255 18.29 9.47 -4.59
C MET A 255 16.79 9.53 -4.90
N ALA A 256 16.34 8.69 -5.84
CA ALA A 256 14.94 8.60 -6.23
C ALA A 256 14.07 8.06 -5.08
N ALA A 257 14.54 7.00 -4.40
CA ALA A 257 13.88 6.42 -3.24
C ALA A 257 13.84 7.40 -2.05
N ALA A 258 14.92 8.19 -1.86
CA ALA A 258 15.00 9.27 -0.87
C ALA A 258 14.14 10.49 -1.23
N ARG A 259 13.71 10.60 -2.50
CA ARG A 259 12.87 11.69 -3.03
C ARG A 259 13.57 13.05 -2.94
N HIS A 260 14.88 13.07 -3.14
CA HIS A 260 15.66 14.32 -3.16
C HIS A 260 15.26 15.16 -4.38
N PRO A 261 14.70 16.37 -4.21
CA PRO A 261 14.30 17.21 -5.35
C PRO A 261 15.46 17.61 -6.26
N GLN A 262 16.66 17.73 -5.70
CA GLN A 262 17.89 18.07 -6.42
C GLN A 262 18.26 17.01 -7.47
N ALA A 263 17.83 15.76 -7.28
CA ALA A 263 18.10 14.65 -8.18
C ALA A 263 17.25 14.65 -9.46
N PHE A 264 16.35 15.62 -9.65
CA PHE A 264 15.38 15.62 -10.74
C PHE A 264 16.04 15.41 -12.10
N ASP A 265 17.08 16.19 -12.41
CA ASP A 265 17.72 16.17 -13.72
C ASP A 265 18.48 14.86 -13.97
N LEU A 266 19.13 14.30 -12.95
CA LEU A 266 19.80 12.99 -13.04
C LEU A 266 18.78 11.86 -13.27
N ILE A 267 17.70 11.85 -12.49
CA ILE A 267 16.64 10.84 -12.59
C ILE A 267 15.93 10.95 -13.93
N TYR A 268 15.61 12.16 -14.38
CA TYR A 268 14.97 12.38 -15.68
C TYR A 268 15.90 12.00 -16.84
N LYS A 269 17.18 12.34 -16.77
CA LYS A 269 18.16 11.93 -17.79
C LYS A 269 18.29 10.41 -17.86
N ARG A 270 18.27 9.72 -16.71
CA ARG A 270 18.47 8.26 -16.65
C ARG A 270 17.21 7.46 -16.99
N PHE A 271 16.07 7.83 -16.44
CA PHE A 271 14.81 7.07 -16.55
C PHE A 271 13.73 7.77 -17.37
N GLY A 272 14.04 8.94 -17.96
CA GLY A 272 13.02 9.79 -18.55
C GLY A 272 11.96 10.16 -17.51
N GLY A 273 10.69 10.02 -17.88
CA GLY A 273 9.58 10.18 -16.93
C GLY A 273 9.12 8.87 -16.28
N GLU A 274 9.76 7.73 -16.52
CA GLU A 274 9.20 6.43 -16.16
C GLU A 274 9.24 6.13 -14.66
N SER A 275 10.04 6.87 -13.89
CA SER A 275 10.10 6.79 -12.42
C SER A 275 8.91 7.47 -11.74
N ILE A 276 7.71 6.93 -11.98
CA ILE A 276 6.44 7.48 -11.47
C ILE A 276 6.47 7.60 -9.93
N GLU A 277 7.09 6.65 -9.24
CA GLU A 277 7.29 6.69 -7.78
C GLU A 277 7.99 7.97 -7.31
N TYR A 278 9.08 8.36 -7.98
CA TYR A 278 9.84 9.55 -7.63
C TYR A 278 9.05 10.82 -7.95
N PHE A 279 8.59 10.97 -9.19
CA PHE A 279 7.86 12.17 -9.62
C PHE A 279 6.52 12.32 -8.88
N GLY A 280 5.93 11.22 -8.44
CA GLY A 280 4.75 11.17 -7.56
C GLY A 280 5.00 11.61 -6.12
N ALA A 281 6.25 11.60 -5.69
CA ALA A 281 6.61 11.88 -4.31
C ALA A 281 7.28 13.24 -4.11
N VAL A 282 8.03 13.71 -5.11
CA VAL A 282 8.63 15.04 -5.10
C VAL A 282 7.57 16.09 -5.46
N ARG A 283 7.32 17.01 -4.53
CA ARG A 283 6.30 18.07 -4.68
C ARG A 283 6.87 19.29 -5.39
N ASP A 284 7.22 19.14 -6.67
CA ASP A 284 7.69 20.25 -7.50
C ASP A 284 6.94 20.34 -8.85
N PRO A 285 6.86 21.54 -9.47
CA PRO A 285 6.14 21.73 -10.72
C PRO A 285 6.69 20.94 -11.91
N ARG A 286 7.98 20.62 -11.93
CA ARG A 286 8.61 19.85 -13.00
C ARG A 286 8.15 18.39 -12.91
N SER A 287 8.13 17.81 -11.71
CA SER A 287 7.61 16.45 -11.48
C SER A 287 6.14 16.31 -11.88
N LEU A 288 5.31 17.30 -11.57
CA LEU A 288 3.91 17.33 -12.04
C LEU A 288 3.80 17.31 -13.57
N THR A 289 4.65 18.07 -14.26
CA THR A 289 4.67 18.13 -15.73
C THR A 289 5.03 16.77 -16.32
N VAL A 290 6.06 16.12 -15.77
CA VAL A 290 6.48 14.77 -16.17
C VAL A 290 5.37 13.76 -15.94
N LEU A 291 4.70 13.78 -14.78
CA LEU A 291 3.56 12.89 -14.51
C LEU A 291 2.41 13.11 -15.52
N ALA A 292 2.10 14.35 -15.88
CA ALA A 292 1.06 14.65 -16.86
C ALA A 292 1.42 14.12 -18.26
N GLU A 293 2.68 14.25 -18.67
CA GLU A 293 3.17 13.68 -19.92
C GLU A 293 3.10 12.15 -19.93
N GLN A 294 3.53 11.50 -18.84
CA GLN A 294 3.48 10.06 -18.69
C GLN A 294 2.05 9.52 -18.64
N PHE A 295 1.15 10.26 -18.00
CA PHE A 295 -0.28 9.97 -18.03
C PHE A 295 -0.80 9.88 -19.48
N HIS A 296 -0.44 10.86 -20.33
CA HIS A 296 -0.82 10.85 -21.73
C HIS A 296 -0.21 9.66 -22.50
N LYS A 297 1.08 9.35 -22.27
CA LYS A 297 1.78 8.24 -22.91
C LYS A 297 1.16 6.88 -22.54
N ILE A 298 0.99 6.60 -21.25
CA ILE A 298 0.44 5.33 -20.76
C ILE A 298 -1.02 5.17 -21.22
N LYS A 299 -1.82 6.24 -21.25
CA LYS A 299 -3.19 6.15 -21.78
C LYS A 299 -3.23 5.77 -23.26
N ALA A 300 -2.27 6.21 -24.08
CA ALA A 300 -2.21 5.76 -25.46
C ALA A 300 -2.03 4.23 -25.55
N LEU A 301 -1.34 3.64 -24.57
CA LEU A 301 -1.11 2.20 -24.45
C LEU A 301 -2.28 1.44 -23.81
N THR A 302 -3.04 2.04 -22.88
CA THR A 302 -4.15 1.37 -22.17
C THR A 302 -5.28 0.89 -23.07
N LYS A 303 -5.45 1.48 -24.26
CA LYS A 303 -6.42 0.97 -25.26
C LYS A 303 -6.15 -0.48 -25.65
N LYS A 304 -4.96 -1.02 -25.35
CA LYS A 304 -4.53 -2.36 -25.72
C LYS A 304 -4.36 -3.32 -24.53
N HIS A 305 -4.16 -2.84 -23.30
CA HIS A 305 -3.82 -3.69 -22.15
C HIS A 305 -4.48 -3.25 -20.83
N ALA A 306 -5.12 -4.21 -20.13
CA ALA A 306 -5.75 -3.99 -18.83
C ALA A 306 -4.76 -3.55 -17.74
N TYR A 307 -3.52 -4.08 -17.75
CA TYR A 307 -2.48 -3.72 -16.79
C TYR A 307 -2.16 -2.22 -16.77
N CYS A 308 -2.17 -1.57 -17.93
CA CYS A 308 -1.89 -0.14 -18.04
C CYS A 308 -2.98 0.72 -17.35
N GLN A 309 -4.19 0.18 -17.13
CA GLN A 309 -5.28 0.92 -16.48
C GLN A 309 -4.93 1.26 -15.04
N GLU A 310 -4.25 0.37 -14.32
CA GLU A 310 -3.87 0.60 -12.92
C GLU A 310 -2.79 1.68 -12.81
N GLY A 311 -1.76 1.63 -13.67
CA GLY A 311 -0.74 2.69 -13.76
C GLY A 311 -1.36 4.06 -14.08
N THR A 312 -2.34 4.10 -14.98
CA THR A 312 -3.06 5.34 -15.32
C THR A 312 -3.85 5.88 -14.13
N LYS A 313 -4.57 5.02 -13.39
CA LYS A 313 -5.28 5.43 -12.17
C LYS A 313 -4.32 5.96 -11.11
N ARG A 314 -3.18 5.29 -10.92
CA ARG A 314 -2.15 5.71 -9.96
C ARG A 314 -1.60 7.09 -10.29
N ILE A 315 -1.23 7.36 -11.55
CA ILE A 315 -0.75 8.69 -11.97
C ILE A 315 -1.85 9.75 -11.81
N ALA A 316 -3.10 9.45 -12.16
CA ALA A 316 -4.20 10.38 -11.97
C ALA A 316 -4.41 10.75 -10.49
N LEU A 317 -4.26 9.78 -9.59
CA LEU A 317 -4.33 10.01 -8.15
C LEU A 317 -3.16 10.88 -7.65
N LEU A 318 -1.94 10.60 -8.10
CA LEU A 318 -0.76 11.41 -7.76
C LEU A 318 -0.92 12.85 -8.23
N LEU A 319 -1.32 13.06 -9.49
CA LEU A 319 -1.63 14.38 -10.03
C LEU A 319 -2.68 15.12 -9.20
N ALA A 320 -3.77 14.44 -8.81
CA ALA A 320 -4.81 15.04 -7.97
C ALA A 320 -4.34 15.34 -6.53
N GLN A 321 -3.40 14.58 -5.98
CA GLN A 321 -2.85 14.78 -4.64
C GLN A 321 -1.82 15.92 -4.60
N LEU A 322 -1.02 16.05 -5.65
CA LEU A 322 0.11 16.98 -5.73
C LEU A 322 -0.29 18.35 -6.27
N ALA A 323 -1.27 18.41 -7.17
CA ALA A 323 -1.65 19.64 -7.83
C ALA A 323 -2.22 20.67 -6.85
N THR A 324 -1.70 21.90 -6.95
CA THR A 324 -2.23 23.10 -6.32
C THR A 324 -3.22 23.80 -7.28
N PRO A 325 -3.96 24.83 -6.81
CA PRO A 325 -4.83 25.61 -7.69
C PRO A 325 -4.10 26.25 -8.89
N LYS A 326 -2.80 26.52 -8.78
CA LYS A 326 -1.98 27.08 -9.88
C LYS A 326 -1.77 26.05 -11.01
N ASP A 327 -1.77 24.76 -10.68
CA ASP A 327 -1.56 23.66 -11.62
C ASP A 327 -2.84 23.26 -12.38
N ARG A 328 -3.92 24.04 -12.20
CA ARG A 328 -5.22 23.79 -12.82
C ARG A 328 -5.17 23.60 -14.34
N PRO A 329 -4.43 24.39 -15.14
CA PRO A 329 -4.35 24.17 -16.59
C PRO A 329 -3.77 22.79 -16.94
N LEU A 330 -2.73 22.37 -16.21
CA LEU A 330 -2.10 21.06 -16.36
C LEU A 330 -3.07 19.94 -15.99
N MET A 331 -3.79 20.09 -14.86
CA MET A 331 -4.81 19.14 -14.43
C MET A 331 -5.96 19.02 -15.43
N ILE A 332 -6.45 20.14 -15.99
CA ILE A 332 -7.48 20.11 -17.02
C ILE A 332 -6.98 19.39 -18.26
N ARG A 333 -5.73 19.60 -18.68
CA ARG A 333 -5.12 18.91 -19.81
C ARG A 333 -5.05 17.40 -19.57
N ALA A 334 -4.57 16.98 -18.39
CA ALA A 334 -4.52 15.58 -17.99
C ALA A 334 -5.93 14.94 -17.92
N LEU A 335 -6.91 15.62 -17.34
CA LEU A 335 -8.29 15.14 -17.22
C LEU A 335 -9.04 15.08 -18.55
N ARG A 336 -8.82 16.03 -19.47
CA ARG A 336 -9.29 15.92 -20.86
C ARG A 336 -8.63 14.75 -21.58
N ALA A 337 -7.38 14.49 -21.21
CA ALA A 337 -6.63 13.27 -21.43
C ALA A 337 -7.46 12.03 -21.06
N CYS A 338 -8.10 11.99 -19.89
CA CYS A 338 -8.90 10.87 -19.37
C CYS A 338 -10.26 10.71 -20.06
N ASP A 339 -10.69 9.46 -20.30
CA ASP A 339 -12.13 9.23 -20.46
C ASP A 339 -12.66 9.05 -19.04
N LEU A 340 -13.42 10.04 -18.54
CA LEU A 340 -13.92 10.04 -17.16
C LEU A 340 -14.86 8.86 -16.87
N ARG A 341 -15.27 8.10 -17.90
CA ARG A 341 -16.06 6.87 -17.75
C ARG A 341 -15.28 5.72 -17.11
N ASP A 342 -13.96 5.74 -17.19
CA ASP A 342 -13.06 4.67 -16.70
C ASP A 342 -12.47 4.96 -15.31
N LEU A 343 -12.67 6.19 -14.80
CA LEU A 343 -12.23 6.59 -13.48
C LEU A 343 -13.40 6.46 -12.51
N ASP A 344 -13.22 5.61 -11.49
CA ASP A 344 -14.15 5.56 -10.38
C ASP A 344 -14.15 6.91 -9.66
N ILE A 345 -15.31 7.58 -9.71
CA ILE A 345 -15.53 8.92 -9.14
C ILE A 345 -15.32 8.89 -7.62
N GLU A 346 -15.50 7.74 -6.97
CA GLU A 346 -15.25 7.63 -5.54
C GLU A 346 -13.76 7.80 -5.19
N THR A 347 -12.86 7.25 -6.01
CA THR A 347 -11.41 7.34 -5.81
C THR A 347 -10.88 8.76 -6.06
N LEU A 348 -11.46 9.48 -7.03
CA LEU A 348 -11.03 10.83 -7.41
C LEU A 348 -11.67 11.95 -6.58
N GLY A 349 -12.87 11.70 -6.01
CA GLY A 349 -13.72 12.72 -5.42
C GLY A 349 -13.09 13.48 -4.24
N VAL A 350 -12.15 12.89 -3.51
CA VAL A 350 -11.54 13.52 -2.33
C VAL A 350 -10.38 14.46 -2.70
N GLY A 351 -9.54 14.09 -3.67
CA GLY A 351 -8.42 14.92 -4.14
C GLY A 351 -8.89 16.11 -4.97
N LEU A 352 -9.69 15.84 -6.01
CA LEU A 352 -10.20 16.89 -6.90
C LEU A 352 -11.06 17.94 -6.20
N CYS A 353 -11.86 17.55 -5.21
CA CYS A 353 -12.66 18.51 -4.45
C CYS A 353 -11.80 19.48 -3.61
N LYS A 354 -10.59 19.09 -3.19
CA LYS A 354 -9.67 19.99 -2.45
C LYS A 354 -9.01 20.99 -3.39
N THR A 355 -8.49 20.55 -4.53
CA THR A 355 -7.80 21.41 -5.50
C THR A 355 -8.76 22.37 -6.20
N LEU A 356 -10.01 21.97 -6.41
CA LEU A 356 -11.03 22.79 -7.05
C LEU A 356 -11.89 23.62 -6.07
N ARG A 357 -11.64 23.53 -4.76
CA ARG A 357 -12.39 24.21 -3.68
C ARG A 357 -12.17 25.73 -3.58
N PRO A 358 -10.97 26.30 -3.84
CA PRO A 358 -10.72 27.74 -3.64
C PRO A 358 -11.50 28.67 -4.57
N MET A 359 -12.41 28.14 -5.41
CA MET A 359 -13.22 28.90 -6.37
C MET A 359 -14.39 29.68 -5.74
N GLY A 360 -14.24 30.16 -4.50
CA GLY A 360 -15.09 31.23 -3.95
C GLY A 360 -16.57 30.90 -3.75
N ARG A 361 -16.97 29.64 -3.54
CA ARG A 361 -18.37 29.29 -3.17
C ARG A 361 -18.44 28.20 -2.11
N ARG A 362 -19.29 28.44 -1.09
CA ARG A 362 -19.51 27.53 0.05
C ARG A 362 -19.94 26.15 -0.47
N CYS A 363 -19.16 25.11 -0.17
CA CYS A 363 -19.68 23.74 -0.24
C CYS A 363 -20.66 23.53 0.91
N CYS A 364 -21.92 23.21 0.60
CA CYS A 364 -22.93 22.80 1.57
C CYS A 364 -22.60 21.40 2.15
N THR A 365 -21.58 21.27 3.00
CA THR A 365 -21.29 19.98 3.66
C THR A 365 -22.06 19.80 4.97
N LYS A 366 -22.44 20.87 5.67
CA LYS A 366 -23.25 20.76 6.90
C LYS A 366 -24.75 20.56 6.65
N SER A 367 -25.31 21.01 5.52
CA SER A 367 -26.73 20.79 5.21
C SER A 367 -27.00 19.46 4.49
N SER A 368 -26.01 18.86 3.84
CA SER A 368 -26.17 17.60 3.09
C SER A 368 -26.27 16.37 4.00
N GLU A 369 -25.68 16.40 5.20
CA GLU A 369 -25.84 15.32 6.18
C GLU A 369 -27.26 15.25 6.75
N ARG A 370 -27.91 16.40 6.98
CA ARG A 370 -29.32 16.44 7.41
C ARG A 370 -30.31 16.08 6.29
N ASN A 371 -30.02 16.45 5.04
CA ASN A 371 -30.96 16.20 3.93
C ASN A 371 -30.80 14.83 3.25
N SER A 372 -29.64 14.16 3.36
CA SER A 372 -29.49 12.79 2.83
C SER A 372 -30.35 11.76 3.58
N LYS A 373 -30.64 11.99 4.87
CA LYS A 373 -31.58 11.16 5.64
C LYS A 373 -33.05 11.36 5.25
N LYS A 374 -33.42 12.49 4.65
CA LYS A 374 -34.82 12.84 4.34
C LYS A 374 -35.24 12.67 2.88
N SER A 375 -34.32 12.57 1.93
CA SER A 375 -34.65 12.67 0.49
C SER A 375 -34.33 11.43 -0.35
N GLY A 376 -33.82 10.34 0.22
CA GLY A 376 -33.51 9.10 -0.53
C GLY A 376 -32.48 9.25 -1.65
N ALA A 377 -31.91 10.44 -1.88
CA ALA A 377 -30.94 10.70 -2.93
C ALA A 377 -29.57 10.15 -2.51
N SER A 378 -28.95 9.33 -3.37
CA SER A 378 -27.65 8.72 -3.10
C SER A 378 -26.57 9.78 -2.90
N ARG A 379 -25.61 9.52 -2.00
CA ARG A 379 -24.44 10.38 -1.74
C ARG A 379 -23.66 10.73 -3.03
N SER A 380 -23.76 9.87 -4.05
CA SER A 380 -23.15 10.04 -5.37
C SER A 380 -23.71 11.24 -6.14
N PHE A 381 -25.01 11.55 -6.01
CA PHE A 381 -25.66 12.67 -6.69
C PHE A 381 -25.14 14.04 -6.21
N TRP A 382 -24.91 14.17 -4.90
CA TRP A 382 -24.41 15.42 -4.30
C TRP A 382 -22.92 15.66 -4.56
N ARG A 383 -22.10 14.60 -4.60
CA ARG A 383 -20.69 14.68 -5.05
C ARG A 383 -20.59 15.11 -6.51
N CYS A 384 -21.49 14.60 -7.35
CA CYS A 384 -21.58 14.95 -8.76
C CYS A 384 -21.91 16.43 -9.01
N TRP A 385 -22.75 17.02 -8.17
CA TRP A 385 -23.16 18.43 -8.27
C TRP A 385 -22.04 19.40 -7.87
N ALA A 386 -21.24 19.05 -6.85
CA ALA A 386 -20.09 19.86 -6.42
C ALA A 386 -19.01 19.96 -7.51
N ILE A 387 -18.73 18.87 -8.24
CA ILE A 387 -17.75 18.86 -9.34
C ILE A 387 -18.24 19.71 -10.52
N ARG A 388 -19.56 19.72 -10.80
CA ARG A 388 -20.18 20.58 -11.83
C ARG A 388 -19.97 22.08 -11.54
N ALA A 389 -20.09 22.48 -10.28
CA ALA A 389 -19.88 23.87 -9.86
C ALA A 389 -18.41 24.31 -10.05
N SER A 390 -17.46 23.43 -9.78
CA SER A 390 -16.01 23.68 -9.92
C SER A 390 -15.51 23.78 -11.37
N LEU A 391 -16.21 23.20 -12.34
CA LEU A 391 -15.80 23.21 -13.76
C LEU A 391 -16.43 24.35 -14.58
N SER A 392 -17.18 25.25 -13.92
CA SER A 392 -17.92 26.35 -14.56
C SER A 392 -17.21 27.72 -14.49
N GLY A 393 -15.96 27.77 -14.03
CA GLY A 393 -15.21 29.02 -13.86
C GLY A 393 -14.81 29.73 -15.17
N PRO A 394 -14.39 31.01 -15.09
CA PRO A 394 -13.86 31.75 -16.24
C PRO A 394 -12.65 30.99 -16.82
N GLY A 395 -12.71 30.67 -18.12
CA GLY A 395 -11.74 29.85 -18.84
C GLY A 395 -12.23 28.46 -19.28
N ALA A 396 -13.39 27.99 -18.83
CA ALA A 396 -13.96 26.73 -19.32
C ALA A 396 -14.70 26.93 -20.66
N THR A 397 -14.27 26.25 -21.71
CA THR A 397 -14.90 26.33 -23.04
C THR A 397 -16.25 25.60 -23.04
N LEU A 398 -17.13 25.95 -23.98
CA LEU A 398 -18.42 25.25 -24.16
C LEU A 398 -18.23 23.74 -24.38
N ARG A 399 -17.15 23.34 -25.06
CA ARG A 399 -16.77 21.95 -25.27
C ARG A 399 -16.47 21.21 -23.97
N ASP A 400 -15.83 21.86 -23.01
CA ASP A 400 -15.53 21.28 -21.68
C ASP A 400 -16.81 20.99 -20.89
N ARG A 401 -17.76 21.92 -20.96
CA ARG A 401 -19.06 21.80 -20.30
C ARG A 401 -19.86 20.63 -20.89
N ILE A 402 -19.79 20.44 -22.21
CA ILE A 402 -20.49 19.35 -22.91
C ILE A 402 -19.88 17.97 -22.58
N ILE A 403 -18.56 17.84 -22.61
CA ILE A 403 -17.85 16.59 -22.28
C ILE A 403 -18.14 16.15 -20.85
N PHE A 404 -18.11 17.11 -19.91
CA PHE A 404 -18.45 16.85 -18.51
C PHE A 404 -19.91 16.41 -18.35
N CYS A 405 -20.87 17.14 -18.93
CA CYS A 405 -22.30 16.80 -18.86
C CYS A 405 -22.61 15.41 -19.43
N ARG A 406 -21.94 15.00 -20.53
CA ARG A 406 -22.13 13.66 -21.12
C ARG A 406 -21.60 12.54 -20.23
N SER A 407 -20.43 12.72 -19.63
CA SER A 407 -19.82 11.75 -18.72
C SER A 407 -20.67 11.55 -17.45
N MET A 408 -21.21 12.65 -16.91
CA MET A 408 -22.05 12.65 -15.72
C MET A 408 -23.43 12.02 -15.94
N ARG A 409 -24.04 12.24 -17.12
CA ARG A 409 -25.32 11.62 -17.49
C ARG A 409 -25.21 10.09 -17.56
N TRP A 410 -24.05 9.57 -17.92
CA TRP A 410 -23.77 8.13 -17.95
C TRP A 410 -23.58 7.55 -16.54
N VAL A 411 -22.83 8.24 -15.66
CA VAL A 411 -22.65 7.85 -14.25
C VAL A 411 -24.00 7.80 -13.52
N ILE A 412 -24.83 8.83 -13.66
CA ILE A 412 -26.17 8.88 -13.04
C ILE A 412 -27.04 7.70 -13.50
N ARG A 413 -26.97 7.34 -14.79
CA ARG A 413 -27.69 6.17 -15.33
C ARG A 413 -27.21 4.84 -14.76
N ARG A 414 -25.93 4.70 -14.42
CA ARG A 414 -25.35 3.45 -13.91
C ARG A 414 -25.51 3.28 -12.39
N SER A 415 -25.54 4.39 -11.65
CA SER A 415 -25.67 4.40 -10.19
C SER A 415 -27.11 4.32 -9.67
N MET A 416 -28.11 4.50 -10.54
CA MET A 416 -29.52 4.35 -10.17
C MET A 416 -30.01 2.94 -10.55
N LYS A 417 -30.09 2.03 -9.57
CA LYS A 417 -30.89 0.81 -9.70
C LYS A 417 -32.39 1.20 -9.70
N PRO A 418 -33.26 0.54 -10.50
CA PRO A 418 -34.68 0.81 -10.47
C PRO A 418 -35.27 0.19 -9.18
N THR A 419 -35.43 0.98 -8.13
CA THR A 419 -36.27 0.61 -6.99
C THR A 419 -37.71 1.00 -7.27
N ALA A 420 -38.62 0.05 -7.07
CA ALA A 420 -40.05 0.16 -7.29
C ALA A 420 -40.67 1.39 -6.60
N TRP A 421 -41.57 2.07 -7.31
CA TRP A 421 -42.44 3.11 -6.78
C TRP A 421 -43.50 2.50 -5.85
N PRO A 422 -43.75 3.03 -4.63
CA PRO A 422 -44.94 2.69 -3.88
C PRO A 422 -46.13 3.50 -4.39
N GLN A 423 -47.25 2.79 -4.60
CA GLN A 423 -48.58 3.35 -4.84
C GLN A 423 -49.06 4.18 -3.64
N LYS A 424 -49.92 5.15 -3.97
CA LYS A 424 -50.68 6.03 -3.09
C LYS A 424 -51.40 5.27 -1.95
N SER A 425 -51.33 5.82 -0.73
CA SER A 425 -52.48 5.86 0.19
C SER A 425 -52.27 6.82 1.38
N SER A 426 -53.42 7.32 1.87
CA SER A 426 -53.72 8.05 3.11
C SER A 426 -53.30 9.53 3.27
N LEU A 427 -54.32 10.38 3.03
CA LEU A 427 -54.59 11.65 3.72
C LEU A 427 -54.83 11.43 5.22
N GLN A 428 -54.31 12.32 6.07
CA GLN A 428 -54.97 12.79 7.29
C GLN A 428 -54.32 14.09 7.80
N ALA A 429 -55.08 14.81 8.63
CA ALA A 429 -55.19 16.27 8.72
C ALA A 429 -54.18 17.00 9.64
N MET A 430 -54.13 18.32 9.41
CA MET A 430 -53.53 19.47 10.14
C MET A 430 -54.04 19.65 11.60
N PRO A 431 -53.58 20.62 12.47
CA PRO A 431 -53.03 21.94 12.13
C PRO A 431 -51.97 22.62 13.06
N ASP A 432 -51.56 23.82 12.58
CA ASP A 432 -51.19 25.06 13.28
C ASP A 432 -49.74 25.63 13.33
N ALA A 433 -49.62 26.76 12.61
CA ALA A 433 -49.07 28.07 12.95
C ALA A 433 -47.56 28.28 13.20
N LEU A 434 -46.91 29.08 12.33
CA LEU A 434 -46.66 30.51 12.59
C LEU A 434 -46.01 31.20 11.37
N ALA A 435 -46.44 32.45 11.17
CA ALA A 435 -46.14 33.33 10.05
C ALA A 435 -44.83 34.10 10.24
N PHE A 436 -44.16 34.44 9.13
CA PHE A 436 -43.38 35.68 9.00
C PHE A 436 -43.37 36.14 7.53
N SER A 437 -43.85 37.36 7.31
CA SER A 437 -43.71 38.20 6.11
C SER A 437 -42.27 38.74 6.02
N SER A 438 -41.62 38.93 4.86
CA SER A 438 -41.89 39.96 3.85
C SER A 438 -40.86 39.89 2.68
N MET A 439 -41.37 39.94 1.43
CA MET A 439 -40.84 40.45 0.12
C MET A 439 -39.41 40.14 -0.42
N PRO A 440 -39.11 40.31 -1.75
CA PRO A 440 -39.97 40.66 -2.89
C PRO A 440 -39.95 39.64 -4.07
N THR A 441 -40.93 39.86 -4.92
CA THR A 441 -41.23 39.37 -6.27
C THR A 441 -40.01 39.09 -7.18
N VAL A 442 -39.91 37.86 -7.68
CA VAL A 442 -39.19 37.55 -8.94
C VAL A 442 -40.05 36.64 -9.81
N THR A 443 -40.16 37.06 -11.06
CA THR A 443 -40.88 36.56 -12.23
C THR A 443 -41.05 35.03 -12.30
N ARG A 444 -42.30 34.57 -12.38
CA ARG A 444 -42.67 33.20 -12.75
C ARG A 444 -42.27 32.92 -14.19
N MET A 445 -41.25 32.08 -14.41
CA MET A 445 -41.03 31.42 -15.69
C MET A 445 -41.83 30.12 -15.72
N ARG A 446 -42.93 30.11 -16.48
CA ARG A 446 -43.67 28.87 -16.81
C ARG A 446 -42.78 28.01 -17.71
N VAL A 447 -42.34 26.85 -17.21
CA VAL A 447 -41.85 25.77 -18.08
C VAL A 447 -43.05 24.87 -18.37
N ILE A 448 -43.58 24.99 -19.57
CA ILE A 448 -44.53 24.04 -20.14
C ILE A 448 -43.73 22.77 -20.43
N ILE A 449 -44.01 21.68 -19.71
CA ILE A 449 -43.56 20.35 -20.11
C ILE A 449 -44.58 19.85 -21.14
N VAL A 450 -44.20 19.94 -22.41
CA VAL A 450 -44.88 19.19 -23.48
C VAL A 450 -44.40 17.74 -23.35
N ILE A 451 -45.30 16.86 -22.93
CA ILE A 451 -45.11 15.42 -23.03
C ILE A 451 -45.50 15.04 -24.46
N THR A 452 -44.52 14.88 -25.35
CA THR A 452 -44.71 14.06 -26.54
C THR A 452 -44.47 12.60 -26.16
N GLY A 453 -45.58 11.87 -26.04
CA GLY A 453 -45.59 10.42 -26.20
C GLY A 453 -45.22 10.05 -27.64
N ASP A 454 -44.93 8.76 -27.83
CA ASP A 454 -44.66 8.10 -29.11
C ASP A 454 -43.28 8.29 -29.72
N VAL A 455 -42.32 7.46 -29.28
CA VAL A 455 -41.59 6.54 -30.18
C VAL A 455 -41.10 5.34 -29.36
N CYS A 456 -41.91 4.27 -29.26
CA CYS A 456 -41.38 2.95 -28.92
C CYS A 456 -42.27 1.83 -29.47
N ALA A 457 -42.45 1.81 -30.78
CA ALA A 457 -43.05 0.69 -31.50
C ALA A 457 -42.23 0.44 -32.76
N LYS A 458 -41.11 -0.30 -32.62
CA LYS A 458 -40.41 -1.04 -33.72
C LYS A 458 -39.08 -1.70 -33.31
N SER A 459 -38.89 -2.08 -32.04
CA SER A 459 -37.72 -2.88 -31.66
C SER A 459 -38.12 -4.34 -31.42
N ARG A 460 -37.62 -5.26 -32.28
CA ARG A 460 -37.76 -6.73 -32.13
C ARG A 460 -37.28 -7.23 -30.75
N ASN A 461 -36.40 -6.48 -30.07
CA ASN A 461 -35.93 -6.84 -28.74
C ASN A 461 -36.99 -6.71 -27.63
N CYS A 462 -37.97 -5.81 -27.77
CA CYS A 462 -39.04 -5.68 -26.76
C CYS A 462 -40.09 -6.80 -26.84
N GLN A 463 -40.35 -7.34 -28.03
CA GLN A 463 -41.28 -8.47 -28.19
C GLN A 463 -40.68 -9.78 -27.65
N ASN A 464 -39.37 -9.98 -27.79
CA ASN A 464 -38.69 -11.16 -27.27
C ASN A 464 -38.61 -11.18 -25.73
N GLN A 465 -38.42 -10.02 -25.10
CA GLN A 465 -38.44 -9.94 -23.62
C GLN A 465 -39.85 -10.18 -23.04
N ARG A 466 -40.91 -9.75 -23.74
CA ARG A 466 -42.29 -9.99 -23.30
C ARG A 466 -42.65 -11.48 -23.35
N LYS A 467 -42.25 -12.19 -24.42
CA LYS A 467 -42.41 -13.65 -24.53
C LYS A 467 -41.62 -14.43 -23.48
N GLN A 468 -40.41 -13.97 -23.14
CA GLN A 468 -39.61 -14.62 -22.07
C GLN A 468 -40.24 -14.48 -20.69
N LEU A 469 -40.84 -13.33 -20.39
CA LEU A 469 -41.52 -13.09 -19.10
C LEU A 469 -42.83 -13.88 -18.98
N GLU A 470 -43.60 -14.02 -20.07
CA GLU A 470 -44.81 -14.86 -20.09
C GLU A 470 -44.48 -16.36 -19.91
N THR A 471 -43.32 -16.81 -20.41
CA THR A 471 -42.88 -18.21 -20.26
C THR A 471 -42.35 -18.52 -18.85
N GLN A 472 -41.81 -17.52 -18.13
CA GLN A 472 -41.33 -17.69 -16.76
C GLN A 472 -42.48 -17.73 -15.74
N ASN A 473 -43.54 -16.94 -15.93
CA ASN A 473 -44.69 -16.94 -15.01
C ASN A 473 -45.50 -18.26 -15.10
N LEU A 474 -45.60 -18.88 -16.28
CA LEU A 474 -46.25 -20.19 -16.42
C LEU A 474 -45.49 -21.35 -15.76
N ARG A 475 -44.21 -21.18 -15.44
CA ARG A 475 -43.40 -22.21 -14.74
C ARG A 475 -43.48 -22.09 -13.21
N SER A 476 -43.75 -20.91 -12.64
CA SER A 476 -43.86 -20.77 -11.19
C SER A 476 -45.18 -21.30 -10.64
N GLU A 477 -46.23 -21.38 -11.45
CA GLU A 477 -47.55 -21.86 -11.01
C GLU A 477 -47.68 -23.40 -10.95
N ARG A 478 -46.71 -24.17 -11.46
CA ARG A 478 -46.74 -25.64 -11.45
C ARG A 478 -45.91 -26.33 -10.35
N SER A 479 -45.30 -25.58 -9.43
CA SER A 479 -44.32 -26.14 -8.47
C SER A 479 -44.84 -26.30 -7.04
N HIS A 480 -46.13 -26.11 -6.79
CA HIS A 480 -46.74 -26.31 -5.47
C HIS A 480 -47.78 -27.42 -5.49
N GLU A 481 -47.33 -28.67 -5.52
CA GLU A 481 -48.08 -29.80 -4.96
C GLU A 481 -47.14 -31.00 -4.79
N LEU A 482 -47.36 -31.77 -3.72
CA LEU A 482 -46.68 -33.01 -3.28
C LEU A 482 -45.58 -32.86 -2.21
N LEU A 483 -46.02 -32.97 -0.94
CA LEU A 483 -45.22 -33.40 0.21
C LEU A 483 -45.45 -34.89 0.49
N PRO A 484 -44.45 -35.63 1.00
CA PRO A 484 -44.70 -36.73 1.92
C PRO A 484 -44.08 -36.52 3.31
N LYS A 485 -44.69 -37.24 4.26
CA LYS A 485 -44.60 -37.15 5.73
C LYS A 485 -43.27 -37.66 6.32
N LYS A 486 -42.95 -37.11 7.51
CA LYS A 486 -41.88 -37.47 8.48
C LYS A 486 -41.83 -38.98 8.84
N PRO A 487 -40.68 -39.42 9.38
CA PRO A 487 -40.72 -40.12 10.67
C PRO A 487 -39.76 -39.58 11.75
N ARG A 488 -40.02 -40.11 12.96
CA ARG A 488 -39.55 -39.75 14.31
C ARG A 488 -38.06 -39.97 14.55
N ILE A 489 -37.49 -39.16 15.43
CA ILE A 489 -36.21 -39.42 16.13
C ILE A 489 -36.57 -39.95 17.53
N SER A 490 -36.03 -41.11 17.88
CA SER A 490 -36.06 -41.71 19.22
C SER A 490 -34.83 -41.35 20.04
N GLU A 491 -35.00 -41.41 21.35
CA GLU A 491 -34.13 -40.97 22.43
C GLU A 491 -32.82 -41.78 22.63
N LYS A 492 -31.88 -41.10 23.29
CA LYS A 492 -30.90 -41.51 24.33
C LYS A 492 -30.35 -42.94 24.32
N ILE A 493 -29.02 -43.04 24.55
CA ILE A 493 -28.44 -43.82 25.66
C ILE A 493 -27.15 -43.12 26.14
N VAL A 494 -27.04 -43.00 27.46
CA VAL A 494 -25.84 -42.76 28.27
C VAL A 494 -25.50 -44.10 28.92
N SER A 495 -24.24 -44.54 28.91
CA SER A 495 -23.56 -45.11 30.09
C SER A 495 -22.13 -45.57 29.80
N SER A 496 -21.31 -45.41 30.85
CA SER A 496 -20.02 -46.06 31.20
C SER A 496 -18.82 -45.83 30.31
#